data_AF-A0A830E565-F1
#
_entry.id   AF-A0A830E565-F1
#
_cell.length_a   1.000
_cell.length_b   1.000
_cell.length_c   1.000
_cell.angle_alpha   90.00
_cell.angle_beta   90.00
_cell.angle_gamma   90.00
#
_symmetry.space_group_name_H-M   'P 1'
#
loop_
_entity.id
_entity.type
_entity.pdbx_description
1 polymer ?
#
loop_
_entity_poly.entity_id
_entity_poly.type
_entity_poly.pdbx_seq_one_letter_code
_entity_poly.pdbx_strand_id
1 'polypeptide(L)'
;MVSYLTLLICNEVRRVDRSIDASKCISMSIIHDAHEALIGNVGNNARSLINEWKDLETRLFSELGLPEELNNYFREYRYALSIEGKIVNFTDKLATYMRACTYAKNGYDTRELINSYRELMERLLNEFPDGVKQVIQGLMASVYSWCDDGSLTNAVNHKSP
;
A
#
# COMPACT_ATOMS: atom_id res chain seq x y z
N MET A 1 -4.16 -2.93 -9.25
CA MET A 1 -4.71 -1.81 -8.44
C MET A 1 -3.61 -0.89 -7.95
N VAL A 2 -2.57 -1.42 -7.28
CA VAL A 2 -1.44 -0.62 -6.73
C VAL A 2 -0.82 0.31 -7.78
N SER A 3 -0.36 -0.22 -8.92
CA SER A 3 0.32 0.62 -9.93
C SER A 3 -0.53 1.76 -10.49
N TYR A 4 -1.84 1.55 -10.63
CA TYR A 4 -2.76 2.60 -11.06
C TYR A 4 -2.88 3.71 -10.01
N LEU A 5 -3.06 3.33 -8.74
CA LEU A 5 -3.09 4.29 -7.64
C LEU A 5 -1.74 5.02 -7.50
N THR A 6 -0.63 4.32 -7.67
CA THR A 6 0.72 4.91 -7.62
C THR A 6 0.89 5.94 -8.73
N LEU A 7 0.40 5.66 -9.95
CA LEU A 7 0.43 6.61 -11.06
C LEU A 7 -0.30 7.90 -10.70
N LEU A 8 -1.50 7.79 -10.15
CA LEU A 8 -2.29 8.95 -9.76
C LEU A 8 -1.59 9.75 -8.66
N ILE A 9 -1.21 9.08 -7.56
CA ILE A 9 -0.62 9.75 -6.40
C ILE A 9 0.73 10.37 -6.77
N CYS A 10 1.65 9.65 -7.43
CA CYS A 10 2.94 10.25 -7.81
C CYS A 10 2.76 11.44 -8.77
N ASN A 11 1.81 11.40 -9.71
CA ASN A 11 1.57 12.55 -10.59
C ASN A 11 0.98 13.77 -9.87
N GLU A 12 0.09 13.56 -8.88
CA GLU A 12 -0.42 14.67 -8.07
C GLU A 12 0.65 15.24 -7.14
N VAL A 13 1.47 14.40 -6.52
CA VAL A 13 2.60 14.84 -5.69
C VAL A 13 3.62 15.61 -6.52
N ARG A 14 3.86 15.22 -7.78
CA ARG A 14 4.77 15.94 -8.70
C ARG A 14 4.39 17.40 -8.95
N ARG A 15 3.13 17.78 -8.73
CA ARG A 15 2.67 19.17 -8.84
C ARG A 15 3.22 20.05 -7.73
N VAL A 16 3.49 19.48 -6.55
CA VAL A 16 4.03 20.18 -5.38
C VAL A 16 5.52 19.88 -5.14
N ASP A 17 6.01 18.74 -5.63
CA ASP A 17 7.43 18.36 -5.57
C ASP A 17 7.88 17.79 -6.93
N ARG A 18 8.56 18.62 -7.72
CA ARG A 18 9.03 18.24 -9.07
C ARG A 18 10.21 17.25 -9.06
N SER A 19 10.81 16.99 -7.90
CA SER A 19 11.94 16.04 -7.79
C SER A 19 11.50 14.58 -7.88
N ILE A 20 10.21 14.30 -7.65
CA ILE A 20 9.65 12.95 -7.70
C ILE A 20 9.74 12.35 -9.10
N ASP A 21 10.34 11.16 -9.18
CA ASP A 21 10.41 10.37 -10.39
C ASP A 21 9.19 9.44 -10.52
N ALA A 22 8.24 9.83 -11.38
CA ALA A 22 7.04 9.03 -11.64
C ALA A 22 7.35 7.68 -12.32
N SER A 23 8.38 7.62 -13.17
CA SER A 23 8.78 6.37 -13.83
C SER A 23 9.30 5.39 -12.79
N LYS A 24 10.12 5.88 -11.85
CA LYS A 24 10.60 5.10 -10.70
C LYS A 24 9.46 4.61 -9.80
N CYS A 25 8.52 5.48 -9.44
CA CYS A 25 7.31 5.07 -8.70
C CYS A 25 6.59 3.90 -9.39
N ILE A 26 6.38 4.01 -10.70
CA ILE A 26 5.64 3.02 -11.47
C ILE A 26 6.40 1.71 -11.56
N SER A 27 7.69 1.76 -11.89
CA SER A 27 8.56 0.58 -11.92
C SER A 27 8.53 -0.16 -10.58
N MET A 28 8.69 0.54 -9.46
CA MET A 28 8.55 -0.04 -8.12
C MET A 28 7.18 -0.69 -7.90
N SER A 29 6.09 0.00 -8.26
CA SER A 29 4.73 -0.51 -8.05
C SER A 29 4.40 -1.74 -8.89
N ILE A 30 5.02 -1.91 -10.05
CA ILE A 30 4.81 -3.08 -10.92
C ILE A 30 5.50 -4.30 -10.31
N ILE A 31 6.70 -4.12 -9.74
CA ILE A 31 7.54 -5.21 -9.23
C ILE A 31 7.35 -5.50 -7.74
N HIS A 32 6.56 -4.71 -7.00
CA HIS A 32 6.51 -4.75 -5.52
C HIS A 32 6.15 -6.12 -4.91
N ASP A 33 5.42 -6.96 -5.64
CA ASP A 33 5.04 -8.32 -5.21
C ASP A 33 5.72 -9.41 -6.07
N ALA A 34 6.73 -9.08 -6.89
CA ALA A 34 7.32 -10.07 -7.79
C ALA A 34 7.99 -11.25 -7.06
N HIS A 35 8.49 -11.03 -5.84
CA HIS A 35 9.03 -12.09 -4.98
C HIS A 35 7.98 -13.12 -4.55
N GLU A 36 6.68 -12.77 -4.59
CA GLU A 36 5.59 -13.71 -4.32
C GLU A 36 5.51 -14.83 -5.37
N ALA A 37 6.18 -14.69 -6.53
CA ALA A 37 6.31 -15.79 -7.49
C ALA A 37 7.08 -17.00 -6.92
N LEU A 38 7.95 -16.80 -5.92
CA LEU A 38 8.76 -17.86 -5.31
C LEU A 38 8.12 -18.43 -4.04
N ILE A 39 7.46 -17.59 -3.24
CA ILE A 39 6.97 -17.97 -1.90
C ILE A 39 5.46 -17.85 -1.72
N GLY A 40 4.76 -17.36 -2.74
CA GLY A 40 3.35 -17.00 -2.66
C GLY A 40 3.09 -15.79 -1.75
N ASN A 41 1.81 -15.43 -1.62
CA ASN A 41 1.38 -14.39 -0.69
C ASN A 41 1.26 -14.96 0.73
N VAL A 42 2.32 -14.80 1.51
CA VAL A 42 2.38 -15.29 2.89
C VAL A 42 1.49 -14.41 3.79
N GLY A 43 0.54 -15.00 4.51
CA GLY A 43 -0.34 -14.26 5.41
C GLY A 43 0.38 -13.63 6.62
N ASN A 44 -0.19 -12.55 7.17
CA ASN A 44 0.42 -11.77 8.26
C ASN A 44 0.82 -12.61 9.49
N ASN A 45 0.03 -13.62 9.87
CA ASN A 45 0.32 -14.49 11.01
C ASN A 45 1.61 -15.30 10.83
N ALA A 46 1.91 -15.71 9.59
CA ALA A 46 3.16 -16.39 9.29
C ALA A 46 4.32 -15.40 9.19
N ARG A 47 4.09 -14.23 8.57
CA ARG A 47 5.07 -13.13 8.49
C ARG A 47 5.56 -12.70 9.87
N SER A 48 4.67 -12.62 10.86
CA SER A 48 5.01 -12.19 12.23
C SER A 48 5.92 -13.17 13.00
N LEU A 49 6.07 -14.41 12.53
CA LEU A 49 6.97 -15.40 13.13
C LEU A 49 8.41 -15.27 12.60
N ILE A 50 8.64 -14.43 11.59
CA ILE A 50 9.93 -14.25 10.91
C ILE A 50 10.44 -12.84 11.21
N ASN A 51 11.47 -12.74 12.05
CA ASN A 51 12.03 -11.45 12.50
C ASN A 51 12.52 -10.56 11.34
N GLU A 52 13.12 -11.17 10.31
CA GLU A 52 13.76 -10.50 9.18
C GLU A 52 12.94 -10.63 7.89
N TRP A 53 11.61 -10.52 8.00
CA TRP A 53 10.71 -10.70 6.86
C TRP A 53 11.06 -9.81 5.65
N LYS A 54 11.44 -8.54 5.89
CA LYS A 54 11.86 -7.61 4.83
C LYS A 54 13.13 -8.07 4.10
N ASP A 55 14.11 -8.57 4.85
CA ASP A 55 15.38 -9.04 4.29
C ASP A 55 15.16 -10.34 3.50
N LEU A 56 14.28 -11.22 3.99
CA LEU A 56 13.87 -12.41 3.24
C LEU A 56 13.22 -12.04 1.91
N GLU A 57 12.26 -11.11 1.89
CA GLU A 57 11.62 -10.67 0.64
C GLU A 57 12.62 -10.04 -0.33
N THR A 58 13.58 -9.26 0.17
CA THR A 58 14.63 -8.66 -0.66
C THR A 58 15.54 -9.72 -1.28
N ARG A 59 15.92 -10.75 -0.50
CA ARG A 59 16.70 -11.89 -1.01
C ARG A 59 15.94 -12.67 -2.07
N LEU A 60 14.67 -12.98 -1.82
CA LEU A 60 13.81 -13.68 -2.77
C LEU A 60 13.61 -12.89 -4.07
N PHE A 61 13.48 -11.57 -3.97
CA PHE A 61 13.43 -10.71 -5.15
C PHE A 61 14.73 -10.80 -5.96
N SER A 62 15.90 -10.81 -5.31
CA SER A 62 17.18 -10.96 -6.00
C SER A 62 17.37 -12.31 -6.71
N GLU A 63 16.78 -13.39 -6.18
CA GLU A 63 16.79 -14.71 -6.84
C GLU A 63 16.03 -14.73 -8.18
N LEU A 64 15.20 -13.72 -8.48
CA LEU A 64 14.52 -13.61 -9.77
C LEU A 64 15.48 -13.28 -10.93
N GLY A 65 16.74 -12.90 -10.65
CA GLY A 65 17.73 -12.60 -11.68
C GLY A 65 17.43 -11.33 -12.49
N LEU A 66 16.65 -10.40 -11.92
CA LEU A 66 16.31 -9.12 -12.55
C LEU A 66 17.51 -8.14 -12.51
N PRO A 67 17.55 -7.11 -13.38
CA PRO A 67 18.60 -6.10 -13.37
C PRO A 67 18.81 -5.45 -11.99
N GLU A 68 20.05 -5.03 -11.70
CA GLU A 68 20.43 -4.42 -10.42
C GLU A 68 19.59 -3.19 -10.08
N GLU A 69 19.22 -2.39 -11.10
CA GLU A 69 18.32 -1.24 -10.92
C GLU A 69 16.98 -1.63 -10.28
N LEU A 70 16.39 -2.74 -10.71
CA LEU A 70 15.11 -3.21 -10.15
C LEU A 70 15.29 -3.77 -8.73
N ASN A 71 16.43 -4.39 -8.44
CA ASN A 71 16.77 -4.80 -7.07
C ASN A 71 16.87 -3.57 -6.14
N ASN A 72 17.51 -2.49 -6.62
CA ASN A 72 17.61 -1.25 -5.88
C ASN A 72 16.23 -0.60 -5.66
N TYR A 73 15.38 -0.60 -6.70
CA TYR A 73 14.00 -0.11 -6.59
C TYR A 73 13.18 -0.93 -5.59
N PHE A 74 13.27 -2.25 -5.62
CA PHE A 74 12.58 -3.10 -4.66
C PHE A 74 13.04 -2.81 -3.23
N ARG A 75 14.35 -2.69 -3.00
CA ARG A 75 14.91 -2.35 -1.69
C ARG A 75 14.44 -0.98 -1.21
N GLU A 76 14.48 0.03 -2.06
CA GLU A 76 13.98 1.37 -1.71
C GLU A 76 12.49 1.36 -1.31
N TYR A 77 11.65 0.65 -2.05
CA TYR A 77 10.24 0.41 -1.71
C TYR A 77 10.11 -0.30 -0.36
N ARG A 78 10.82 -1.42 -0.19
CA ARG A 78 10.61 -2.34 0.92
C ARG A 78 11.00 -1.73 2.27
N TYR A 79 12.08 -0.95 2.27
CA TYR A 79 12.59 -0.25 3.43
C TYR A 79 12.17 1.22 3.50
N ALA A 80 11.37 1.71 2.54
CA ALA A 80 10.89 3.09 2.48
C ALA A 80 12.04 4.13 2.51
N LEU A 81 13.12 3.86 1.76
CA LEU A 81 14.36 4.65 1.79
C LEU A 81 14.27 5.95 0.96
N SER A 82 13.39 5.96 -0.05
CA SER A 82 13.13 7.11 -0.90
C SER A 82 11.68 7.57 -0.78
N ILE A 83 11.42 8.78 -1.24
CA ILE A 83 10.06 9.33 -1.29
C ILE A 83 9.17 8.54 -2.25
N GLU A 84 9.70 8.07 -3.38
CA GLU A 84 9.02 7.15 -4.30
C GLU A 84 8.72 5.82 -3.61
N GLY A 85 9.69 5.25 -2.90
CA GLY A 85 9.52 4.01 -2.14
C GLY A 85 8.43 4.14 -1.07
N LYS A 86 8.40 5.27 -0.35
CA LYS A 86 7.34 5.61 0.61
C LYS A 86 5.97 5.72 -0.07
N ILE A 87 5.87 6.40 -1.22
CA ILE A 87 4.60 6.50 -1.96
C ILE A 87 4.09 5.12 -2.37
N VAL A 88 4.95 4.26 -2.91
CA VAL A 88 4.56 2.90 -3.33
C VAL A 88 4.15 2.06 -2.12
N ASN A 89 4.89 2.14 -1.01
CA ASN A 89 4.56 1.46 0.23
C ASN A 89 3.19 1.90 0.77
N PHE A 90 2.94 3.21 0.82
CA PHE A 90 1.66 3.78 1.21
C PHE A 90 0.53 3.30 0.29
N THR A 91 0.77 3.32 -1.02
CA THR A 91 -0.22 2.93 -2.03
C THR A 91 -0.62 1.46 -1.94
N ASP A 92 0.33 0.57 -1.66
CA ASP A 92 0.06 -0.85 -1.44
C ASP A 92 -0.89 -1.05 -0.23
N LYS A 93 -0.65 -0.34 0.87
CA LYS A 93 -1.55 -0.36 2.04
C LYS A 93 -2.91 0.25 1.72
N LEU A 94 -2.97 1.34 0.95
CA LEU A 94 -4.22 1.93 0.47
C LEU A 94 -5.03 0.94 -0.38
N ALA A 95 -4.38 0.21 -1.30
CA ALA A 95 -5.06 -0.79 -2.13
C ALA A 95 -5.63 -1.93 -1.28
N THR A 96 -4.94 -2.33 -0.22
CA THR A 96 -5.45 -3.34 0.72
C THR A 96 -6.62 -2.81 1.54
N TYR A 97 -6.54 -1.57 2.03
CA TYR A 97 -7.66 -0.90 2.69
C TYR A 97 -8.91 -0.83 1.80
N MET A 98 -8.77 -0.36 0.55
CA MET A 98 -9.88 -0.29 -0.40
C MET A 98 -10.50 -1.67 -0.66
N ARG A 99 -9.68 -2.72 -0.74
CA ARG A 99 -10.14 -4.11 -0.91
C ARG A 99 -10.95 -4.58 0.31
N ALA A 100 -10.50 -4.26 1.52
CA ALA A 100 -11.23 -4.54 2.74
C ALA A 100 -12.59 -3.81 2.76
N CYS A 101 -12.64 -2.54 2.36
CA CYS A 101 -13.89 -1.79 2.21
C CYS A 101 -14.84 -2.45 1.20
N THR A 102 -14.34 -2.90 0.04
CA THR A 102 -15.13 -3.64 -0.94
C THR A 102 -15.71 -4.93 -0.35
N TYR A 103 -14.91 -5.68 0.41
CA TYR A 103 -15.39 -6.89 1.08
C TYR A 103 -16.46 -6.60 2.13
N ALA A 104 -16.30 -5.55 2.96
CA ALA A 104 -17.34 -5.10 3.89
C ALA A 104 -18.66 -4.77 3.16
N LYS A 105 -18.58 -4.03 2.04
CA LYS A 105 -19.75 -3.68 1.22
C LYS A 105 -20.44 -4.92 0.63
N ASN A 106 -19.69 -5.99 0.40
CA ASN A 106 -20.20 -7.28 -0.05
C ASN A 106 -20.67 -8.21 1.10
N GLY A 107 -20.67 -7.73 2.35
CA GLY A 107 -21.20 -8.47 3.51
C GLY A 107 -20.19 -9.33 4.28
N TYR A 108 -18.89 -9.24 3.96
CA TYR A 108 -17.85 -9.93 4.73
C TYR A 108 -17.44 -9.12 5.97
N ASP A 109 -17.13 -9.79 7.08
CA ASP A 109 -16.63 -9.11 8.27
C ASP A 109 -15.14 -8.75 8.12
N THR A 110 -14.85 -7.49 7.81
CA THR A 110 -13.49 -6.96 7.64
C THR A 110 -13.24 -5.73 8.52
N ARG A 111 -14.02 -5.54 9.59
CA ARG A 111 -13.96 -4.33 10.43
C ARG A 111 -12.58 -4.11 11.05
N GLU A 112 -12.01 -5.16 11.63
CA GLU A 112 -10.67 -5.12 12.21
C GLU A 112 -9.62 -4.72 11.15
N LEU A 113 -9.68 -5.35 9.98
CA LEU A 113 -8.75 -5.08 8.88
C LEU A 113 -8.83 -3.62 8.40
N ILE A 114 -10.04 -3.08 8.25
CA ILE A 114 -10.27 -1.67 7.86
C ILE A 114 -9.64 -0.73 8.90
N ASN A 115 -9.89 -0.97 10.19
CA ASN A 115 -9.37 -0.13 11.27
C ASN A 115 -7.84 -0.19 11.34
N SER A 116 -7.25 -1.39 11.32
CA SER A 116 -5.79 -1.55 11.37
C SER A 116 -5.10 -0.88 10.19
N TYR A 117 -5.65 -0.95 8.98
CA TYR A 117 -5.06 -0.29 7.82
C TYR A 117 -5.28 1.22 7.82
N ARG A 118 -6.39 1.72 8.37
CA ARG A 118 -6.61 3.16 8.55
C ARG A 118 -5.54 3.75 9.47
N GLU A 119 -5.31 3.15 10.64
CA GLU A 119 -4.28 3.56 11.59
C GLU A 119 -2.86 3.47 10.98
N LEU A 120 -2.58 2.39 10.24
CA LEU A 120 -1.30 2.22 9.55
C LEU A 120 -1.07 3.32 8.52
N MET A 121 -2.08 3.64 7.70
CA MET A 121 -1.97 4.70 6.70
C MET A 121 -1.77 6.06 7.34
N GLU A 122 -2.46 6.38 8.45
CA GLU A 122 -2.27 7.62 9.19
C GLU A 122 -0.84 7.77 9.73
N ARG A 123 -0.26 6.67 10.23
CA ARG A 123 1.15 6.65 10.65
C ARG A 123 2.10 6.90 9.48
N LEU A 124 1.95 6.17 8.37
CA LEU A 124 2.79 6.32 7.18
C LEU A 124 2.69 7.72 6.59
N LEU A 125 1.51 8.33 6.66
CA LEU A 125 1.24 9.67 6.18
C LEU A 125 2.08 10.74 6.90
N ASN A 126 2.44 10.50 8.16
CA ASN A 126 3.29 11.40 8.94
C ASN A 126 4.78 11.30 8.59
N GLU A 127 5.18 10.32 7.77
CA GLU A 127 6.57 10.18 7.31
C GLU A 127 6.88 10.99 6.04
N PHE A 128 5.86 11.64 5.46
CA PHE A 128 5.96 12.48 4.27
C PHE A 128 6.21 13.95 4.64
N PRO A 129 6.96 14.70 3.82
CA PRO A 129 7.04 16.15 3.92
C PRO A 129 5.66 16.82 3.81
N ASP A 130 5.46 17.96 4.47
CA ASP A 130 4.14 18.59 4.60
C ASP A 130 3.40 18.81 3.27
N GLY A 131 4.09 19.28 2.21
CA GLY A 131 3.48 19.48 0.90
C GLY A 131 2.98 18.17 0.27
N VAL A 132 3.78 17.10 0.35
CA VAL A 132 3.41 15.77 -0.13
C VAL A 132 2.27 15.19 0.70
N LYS A 133 2.37 15.32 2.02
CA LYS A 133 1.37 14.86 2.99
C LYS A 133 0.00 15.47 2.71
N GLN A 134 -0.09 16.78 2.48
CA GLN A 134 -1.35 17.46 2.19
C GLN A 134 -2.03 16.93 0.91
N VAL A 135 -1.24 16.69 -0.15
CA VAL A 135 -1.75 16.11 -1.41
C VAL A 135 -2.32 14.71 -1.16
N ILE A 136 -1.56 13.85 -0.48
CA ILE A 136 -2.00 12.48 -0.17
C ILE A 136 -3.24 12.50 0.73
N GLN A 137 -3.28 13.36 1.75
CA GLN A 137 -4.45 13.55 2.63
C GLN A 137 -5.71 13.91 1.86
N GLY A 138 -5.63 14.83 0.90
CA GLY A 138 -6.77 15.23 0.07
C GLY A 138 -7.34 14.06 -0.73
N LEU A 139 -6.47 13.23 -1.30
CA LEU A 139 -6.88 12.02 -2.02
C LEU A 139 -7.51 10.98 -1.07
N MET A 140 -6.93 10.79 0.12
CA MET A 140 -7.44 9.85 1.12
C MET A 140 -8.83 10.21 1.63
N ALA A 141 -9.15 11.50 1.79
CA ALA A 141 -10.45 11.93 2.29
C ALA A 141 -11.60 11.38 1.44
N SER A 142 -11.42 11.35 0.11
CA SER A 142 -12.40 10.78 -0.82
C SER A 142 -12.54 9.27 -0.65
N VAL A 143 -11.42 8.56 -0.46
CA VAL A 143 -11.41 7.11 -0.26
C VAL A 143 -12.05 6.73 1.08
N TYR A 144 -11.79 7.49 2.14
CA TYR A 144 -12.39 7.30 3.47
C TYR A 144 -13.90 7.50 3.43
N SER A 145 -14.37 8.62 2.87
CA SER A 145 -15.80 8.87 2.68
C SER A 145 -16.47 7.71 1.93
N TRP A 146 -15.88 7.27 0.82
CA TRP A 146 -16.40 6.14 0.05
C TRP A 146 -16.43 4.85 0.87
N CYS A 147 -15.42 4.55 1.67
CA CYS A 147 -15.40 3.34 2.51
C CYS A 147 -16.50 3.39 3.58
N ASP A 148 -16.70 4.55 4.20
CA ASP A 148 -17.63 4.74 5.31
C ASP A 148 -19.10 4.70 4.84
N ASP A 149 -19.39 5.22 3.64
CA ASP A 149 -20.75 5.26 3.04
C ASP A 149 -21.42 3.89 2.85
N GLY A 150 -20.66 2.78 2.85
CA GLY A 150 -21.21 1.43 2.66
C GLY A 150 -20.78 0.38 3.69
N SER A 151 -19.87 0.70 4.60
CA SER A 151 -19.41 -0.24 5.64
C SER A 151 -20.31 -0.24 6.88
N LEU A 152 -21.04 0.86 7.14
CA LEU A 152 -21.87 1.02 8.34
C LEU A 152 -23.36 0.69 8.13
N THR A 153 -23.84 0.69 6.88
CA THR A 153 -25.27 0.44 6.57
C THR A 153 -25.65 -1.04 6.56
N ASN A 154 -24.72 -1.96 6.28
CA ASN A 154 -25.02 -3.39 6.19
C ASN A 154 -24.65 -4.20 7.46
N ALA A 155 -23.86 -3.64 8.38
CA ALA A 155 -23.56 -4.30 9.67
C ALA A 155 -24.77 -4.32 10.64
N VAL A 156 -25.80 -3.51 10.38
CA VAL A 156 -27.02 -3.45 11.23
C VAL A 156 -28.06 -4.52 10.84
N ASN A 157 -27.98 -5.09 9.63
CA ASN A 157 -29.02 -5.98 9.10
C ASN A 157 -28.69 -7.48 9.14
N HIS A 158 -27.49 -7.87 9.55
CA HIS A 158 -27.16 -9.26 9.85
C HIS A 158 -26.95 -9.48 11.35
N LYS A 159 -28.00 -9.23 12.15
CA LYS A 159 -28.24 -10.10 13.30
C LYS A 159 -28.58 -11.48 12.74
N SER A 160 -27.62 -12.40 12.79
CA SER A 160 -27.86 -13.81 12.51
C SER A 160 -28.87 -14.37 13.54
N PRO A 161 -29.70 -15.35 13.15
CA PRO A 161 -30.69 -15.99 14.03
C PRO A 161 -30.09 -16.68 15.25
#